data_AF-A0A4R1KVY3-F1
#
_entry.id   AF-A0A4R1KVY3-F1
#
_cell.length_a   1.000
_cell.length_b   1.000
_cell.length_c   1.000
_cell.angle_alpha   90.00
_cell.angle_beta   90.00
_cell.angle_gamma   90.00
#
_symmetry.space_group_name_H-M   'P 1'
#
loop_
_entity.id
_entity.type
_entity.pdbx_description
1 polymer ?
#
loop_
_entity_poly.entity_id
_entity_poly.type
_entity_poly.pdbx_seq_one_letter_code
_entity_poly.pdbx_strand_id
1 'polypeptide(L)'
;MLLVYTHKITPRLTYVFKHICKRILGLEVSFTSKIEDFIAHDSLKMSYAKQPLSKEIFVRSHSLLFEQGLSDLDIGVNQWDDTKGFFATGERSDLPYDIFAASFYLLSRYEEYLPHVNDDYGRFLASESLAYKSGFLEEPIIDIWAYKLKAVLQKRFPEYQFSERKYNVVPVIDVPSAYKYLQRGLLRTLGGLFGDILRLKFRQFYQRLSVLLGFQKDPFDIYNWLINRQKTVEFKFYVFFLIGAYSTYDKNISINKKDFISLIKSIGDYCNIGLKASYFAIDDVSVLKKEKQNLESVTNFNLLAVRNSHAKINLPFAYRNAVELEIPNDYTMGYFNEIGFRAGTCTPFLFYDLDYEVQTPLQIHPYHMMDFAMLKYESQLDKKEYLQRFISKIKIVQGTFCPVFHNYSLADDGEWEGFKELFNLILKSVDD
;
A
#
# COMPACT_ATOMS: atom_id res chain seq x y z
N MET A 1 -4.35 -27.01 -10.80
CA MET A 1 -4.69 -25.75 -11.50
C MET A 1 -6.21 -25.69 -11.61
N LEU A 2 -6.82 -24.58 -11.22
CA LEU A 2 -8.26 -24.34 -11.34
C LEU A 2 -8.61 -23.95 -12.78
N LEU A 3 -9.47 -24.72 -13.45
CA LEU A 3 -10.01 -24.34 -14.75
C LEU A 3 -11.32 -23.55 -14.57
N VAL A 4 -11.35 -22.32 -15.06
CA VAL A 4 -12.53 -21.44 -15.01
C VAL A 4 -13.18 -21.38 -16.40
N TYR A 5 -14.41 -21.88 -16.51
CA TYR A 5 -15.21 -21.63 -17.70
C TYR A 5 -15.84 -20.23 -17.65
N THR A 6 -15.77 -19.50 -18.75
CA THR A 6 -16.51 -18.24 -18.93
C THR A 6 -16.81 -17.99 -20.41
N HIS A 7 -17.93 -17.36 -20.70
CA HIS A 7 -18.35 -17.08 -22.08
C HIS A 7 -17.38 -16.17 -22.86
N LYS A 8 -16.60 -15.33 -22.18
CA LYS A 8 -15.62 -14.43 -22.79
C LYS A 8 -14.44 -14.20 -21.83
N ILE A 9 -13.23 -14.45 -22.30
CA ILE A 9 -12.00 -14.19 -21.53
C ILE A 9 -11.58 -12.73 -21.77
N THR A 10 -11.45 -11.94 -20.71
CA THR A 10 -11.09 -10.51 -20.78
C THR A 10 -9.90 -10.18 -19.88
N PRO A 11 -9.20 -9.04 -20.11
CA PRO A 11 -8.12 -8.60 -19.23
C PRO A 11 -8.58 -8.44 -17.77
N ARG A 12 -9.72 -7.79 -17.51
CA ARG A 12 -10.31 -7.63 -16.16
C ARG A 12 -10.52 -8.95 -15.43
N LEU A 13 -11.11 -9.93 -16.13
CA LEU A 13 -11.37 -11.26 -15.58
C LEU A 13 -10.07 -11.99 -15.26
N THR A 14 -9.14 -12.06 -16.22
CA THR A 14 -7.87 -12.76 -16.00
C THR A 14 -7.04 -12.12 -14.89
N TYR A 15 -7.06 -10.79 -14.78
CA TYR A 15 -6.40 -10.02 -13.73
C TYR A 15 -6.90 -10.41 -12.34
N VAL A 16 -8.21 -10.29 -12.10
CA VAL A 16 -8.75 -10.45 -10.74
C VAL A 16 -8.75 -11.90 -10.28
N PHE A 17 -9.00 -12.85 -11.17
CA PHE A 17 -8.86 -14.27 -10.84
C PHE A 17 -7.41 -14.63 -10.51
N LYS A 18 -6.42 -14.08 -11.22
CA LYS A 18 -5.00 -14.26 -10.86
C LYS A 18 -4.64 -13.58 -9.54
N HIS A 19 -5.32 -12.51 -9.13
CA HIS A 19 -5.11 -11.94 -7.81
C HIS A 19 -5.67 -12.88 -6.72
N ILE A 20 -6.96 -13.20 -6.79
CA ILE A 20 -7.64 -14.03 -5.78
C ILE A 20 -7.04 -15.45 -5.74
N CYS A 21 -7.05 -16.18 -6.86
CA CYS A 21 -6.62 -17.57 -6.89
C CYS A 21 -5.11 -17.70 -6.70
N LYS A 22 -4.30 -17.01 -7.50
CA LYS A 22 -2.85 -17.22 -7.50
C LYS A 22 -2.12 -16.47 -6.37
N ARG A 23 -2.42 -15.19 -6.12
CA ARG A 23 -1.67 -14.41 -5.11
C ARG A 23 -2.18 -14.62 -3.69
N ILE A 24 -3.49 -14.70 -3.50
CA ILE A 24 -4.06 -14.90 -2.15
C ILE A 24 -4.13 -16.38 -1.78
N LEU A 25 -4.65 -17.24 -2.68
CA LEU A 25 -4.85 -18.67 -2.38
C LEU A 25 -3.71 -19.60 -2.80
N GLY A 26 -2.72 -19.11 -3.55
CA GLY A 26 -1.63 -19.94 -4.10
C GLY A 26 -2.08 -21.00 -5.11
N LEU A 27 -3.26 -20.82 -5.70
CA LEU A 27 -3.89 -21.71 -6.65
C LEU A 27 -3.69 -21.19 -8.08
N GLU A 28 -2.92 -21.92 -8.90
CA GLU A 28 -2.80 -21.63 -10.33
C GLU A 28 -4.16 -21.71 -11.01
N VAL A 29 -4.44 -20.78 -11.93
CA VAL A 29 -5.74 -20.62 -12.60
C VAL A 29 -5.57 -20.50 -14.11
N SER A 30 -6.43 -21.21 -14.86
CA SER A 30 -6.56 -21.12 -16.31
C SER A 30 -8.02 -20.87 -16.70
N PHE A 31 -8.24 -20.44 -17.94
CA PHE A 31 -9.56 -20.02 -18.42
C PHE A 31 -9.88 -20.72 -19.74
N THR A 32 -11.15 -21.09 -19.93
CA THR A 32 -11.66 -21.57 -21.22
C THR A 32 -13.04 -20.97 -21.50
N SER A 33 -13.32 -20.75 -22.79
CA SER A 33 -14.67 -20.42 -23.29
C SER A 33 -15.32 -21.59 -24.04
N LYS A 34 -14.63 -22.73 -24.13
CA LYS A 34 -15.12 -23.94 -24.78
C LYS A 34 -15.72 -24.86 -23.73
N ILE A 35 -16.95 -25.30 -23.96
CA ILE A 35 -17.67 -26.17 -23.03
C ILE A 35 -17.01 -27.56 -23.01
N GLU A 36 -16.51 -28.02 -24.16
CA GLU A 36 -15.87 -29.32 -24.32
C GLU A 36 -14.63 -29.45 -23.43
N ASP A 37 -13.76 -28.43 -23.42
CA ASP A 37 -12.57 -28.38 -22.56
C ASP A 37 -12.95 -28.41 -21.07
N PHE A 38 -14.04 -27.75 -20.70
CA PHE A 38 -14.51 -27.70 -19.32
C PHE A 38 -15.10 -29.04 -18.85
N ILE A 39 -15.86 -29.71 -19.74
CA ILE A 39 -16.43 -31.04 -19.45
C ILE A 39 -15.30 -32.06 -19.29
N ALA A 40 -14.31 -32.05 -20.19
CA ALA A 40 -13.18 -32.98 -20.19
C ALA A 40 -12.18 -32.78 -19.03
N HIS A 41 -12.29 -31.69 -18.27
CA HIS A 41 -11.39 -31.42 -17.15
C HIS A 41 -11.90 -32.08 -15.85
N ASP A 42 -11.15 -33.04 -15.30
CA ASP A 42 -11.57 -33.80 -14.12
C ASP A 42 -10.97 -33.30 -12.79
N SER A 43 -10.24 -32.17 -12.82
CA SER A 43 -9.67 -31.55 -11.62
C SER A 43 -10.50 -30.33 -11.15
N LEU A 44 -9.91 -29.48 -10.32
CA LEU A 44 -10.53 -28.26 -9.80
C LEU A 44 -11.10 -27.44 -10.96
N LYS A 45 -12.42 -27.28 -10.99
CA LYS A 45 -13.10 -26.49 -12.01
C LYS A 45 -14.28 -25.72 -11.45
N MET A 46 -14.51 -24.55 -12.04
CA MET A 46 -15.68 -23.72 -11.73
C MET A 46 -16.16 -22.98 -12.98
N SER A 47 -17.41 -22.55 -12.98
CA SER A 47 -17.96 -21.69 -14.03
C SER A 47 -18.21 -20.29 -13.48
N TYR A 48 -17.87 -19.29 -14.29
CA TYR A 48 -18.12 -17.87 -14.05
C TYR A 48 -18.90 -17.31 -15.24
N ALA A 49 -20.22 -17.40 -15.14
CA ALA A 49 -21.15 -17.14 -16.25
C ALA A 49 -22.52 -16.66 -15.72
N LYS A 50 -23.48 -16.41 -16.63
CA LYS A 50 -24.84 -16.01 -16.23
C LYS A 50 -25.67 -17.17 -15.65
N GLN A 51 -25.36 -18.40 -16.04
CA GLN A 51 -26.03 -19.63 -15.60
C GLN A 51 -24.98 -20.75 -15.41
N PRO A 52 -25.24 -21.72 -14.51
CA PRO A 52 -24.38 -22.89 -14.37
C PRO A 52 -24.51 -23.79 -15.60
N LEU A 53 -23.46 -24.53 -15.92
CA LEU A 53 -23.44 -25.53 -16.99
C LEU A 53 -23.99 -26.88 -16.51
N SER A 54 -23.73 -27.24 -15.25
CA SER A 54 -24.13 -28.49 -14.62
C SER A 54 -24.10 -28.34 -13.09
N LYS A 55 -23.47 -29.28 -12.38
CA LYS A 55 -23.32 -29.30 -10.91
C LYS A 55 -21.95 -28.81 -10.44
N GLU A 56 -21.17 -28.10 -11.25
CA GLU A 56 -19.88 -27.53 -10.84
C GLU A 56 -20.02 -26.50 -9.71
N ILE A 57 -18.88 -25.97 -9.23
CA ILE A 57 -18.91 -24.70 -8.49
C ILE A 57 -19.22 -23.59 -9.49
N PHE A 58 -20.25 -22.81 -9.22
CA PHE A 58 -20.73 -21.74 -10.08
C PHE A 58 -20.79 -20.42 -9.32
N VAL A 59 -20.23 -19.37 -9.91
CA VAL A 59 -20.42 -17.99 -9.45
C VAL A 59 -21.08 -17.20 -10.57
N ARG A 60 -22.23 -16.60 -10.29
CA ARG A 60 -22.94 -15.79 -11.29
C ARG A 60 -22.13 -14.53 -11.61
N SER A 61 -21.84 -14.31 -12.89
CA SER A 61 -20.99 -13.23 -13.33
C SER A 61 -21.69 -11.87 -13.46
N HIS A 62 -21.04 -10.83 -12.94
CA HIS A 62 -21.38 -9.42 -13.16
C HIS A 62 -20.83 -8.94 -14.50
N SER A 63 -21.50 -7.96 -15.13
CA SER A 63 -21.09 -7.45 -16.45
C SER A 63 -19.76 -6.69 -16.43
N LEU A 64 -19.42 -6.08 -15.29
CA LEU A 64 -18.20 -5.28 -15.08
C LEU A 64 -16.91 -5.93 -15.60
N LEU A 65 -16.75 -7.26 -15.43
CA LEU A 65 -15.55 -7.96 -15.89
C LEU A 65 -15.51 -8.15 -17.42
N PHE A 66 -16.59 -7.89 -18.14
CA PHE A 66 -16.70 -8.05 -19.59
C PHE A 66 -16.84 -6.72 -20.35
N GLU A 67 -16.97 -5.62 -19.61
CA GLU A 67 -17.04 -4.25 -20.11
C GLU A 67 -15.63 -3.68 -20.40
N GLN A 68 -15.60 -2.56 -21.14
CA GLN A 68 -14.41 -1.73 -21.36
C GLN A 68 -14.72 -0.29 -20.96
N GLY A 69 -13.73 0.41 -20.42
CA GLY A 69 -13.88 1.79 -19.98
C GLY A 69 -14.70 1.94 -18.70
N LEU A 70 -15.14 3.17 -18.45
CA LEU A 70 -15.85 3.55 -17.24
C LEU A 70 -17.36 3.62 -17.48
N SER A 71 -18.11 3.11 -16.51
CA SER A 71 -19.55 3.15 -16.42
C SER A 71 -19.92 3.57 -14.99
N ASP A 72 -21.02 4.29 -14.85
CA ASP A 72 -21.54 4.58 -13.52
C ASP A 72 -22.20 3.31 -12.96
N LEU A 73 -21.82 2.92 -11.75
CA LEU A 73 -22.24 1.66 -11.13
C LEU A 73 -23.02 1.98 -9.87
N ASP A 74 -24.28 1.55 -9.81
CA ASP A 74 -25.05 1.55 -8.58
C ASP A 74 -24.68 0.32 -7.74
N ILE A 75 -23.95 0.54 -6.64
CA ILE A 75 -23.39 -0.53 -5.81
C ILE A 75 -24.13 -0.61 -4.48
N GLY A 76 -25.02 -1.59 -4.37
CA GLY A 76 -25.65 -1.97 -3.11
C GLY A 76 -24.73 -2.87 -2.27
N VAL A 77 -24.18 -2.34 -1.17
CA VAL A 77 -23.38 -3.10 -0.20
C VAL A 77 -24.28 -3.66 0.90
N ASN A 78 -24.14 -4.96 1.15
CA ASN A 78 -24.93 -5.69 2.13
C ASN A 78 -24.04 -6.43 3.14
N GLN A 79 -24.59 -6.75 4.30
CA GLN A 79 -23.92 -7.60 5.27
C GLN A 79 -23.78 -9.03 4.71
N TRP A 80 -22.61 -9.64 4.91
CA TRP A 80 -22.33 -11.03 4.56
C TRP A 80 -21.60 -11.71 5.72
N ASP A 81 -22.33 -12.40 6.57
CA ASP A 81 -21.82 -13.02 7.80
C ASP A 81 -21.04 -11.99 8.66
N ASP A 82 -19.73 -12.17 8.78
CA ASP A 82 -18.74 -11.37 9.49
C ASP A 82 -18.08 -10.27 8.64
N THR A 83 -18.50 -10.10 7.38
CA THR A 83 -17.96 -9.09 6.45
C THR A 83 -19.07 -8.43 5.63
N LYS A 84 -18.71 -7.73 4.54
CA LYS A 84 -19.64 -7.13 3.58
C LYS A 84 -19.54 -7.82 2.21
N GLY A 85 -20.57 -7.65 1.39
CA GLY A 85 -20.59 -8.10 0.01
C GLY A 85 -21.38 -7.15 -0.88
N PHE A 86 -21.00 -7.06 -2.15
CA PHE A 86 -21.74 -6.32 -3.18
C PHE A 86 -21.64 -7.05 -4.51
N PHE A 87 -22.45 -6.63 -5.49
CA PHE A 87 -22.78 -7.42 -6.69
C PHE A 87 -23.40 -8.76 -6.31
N ALA A 88 -24.56 -8.70 -5.65
CA ALA A 88 -25.30 -9.87 -5.20
C ALA A 88 -25.55 -10.85 -6.36
N THR A 89 -25.30 -12.12 -6.08
CA THR A 89 -25.61 -13.22 -6.99
C THR A 89 -26.95 -13.84 -6.59
N GLY A 90 -27.64 -14.45 -7.55
CA GLY A 90 -28.89 -15.17 -7.25
C GLY A 90 -28.64 -16.51 -6.55
N GLU A 91 -29.71 -17.11 -6.01
CA GLU A 91 -29.69 -18.35 -5.21
C GLU A 91 -28.98 -19.56 -5.85
N ARG A 92 -28.81 -19.57 -7.17
CA ARG A 92 -28.12 -20.65 -7.89
C ARG A 92 -26.59 -20.59 -7.78
N SER A 93 -26.02 -19.50 -7.28
CA SER A 93 -24.58 -19.27 -7.14
C SER A 93 -24.06 -19.86 -5.82
N ASP A 94 -22.88 -20.49 -5.84
CA ASP A 94 -22.25 -21.08 -4.65
C ASP A 94 -21.67 -20.02 -3.69
N LEU A 95 -21.47 -18.79 -4.17
CA LEU A 95 -21.18 -17.61 -3.35
C LEU A 95 -22.32 -16.60 -3.51
N PRO A 96 -22.76 -15.89 -2.44
CA PRO A 96 -23.87 -14.94 -2.49
C PRO A 96 -23.54 -13.61 -3.19
N TYR A 97 -22.26 -13.33 -3.44
CA TYR A 97 -21.78 -12.12 -4.11
C TYR A 97 -20.72 -12.47 -5.14
N ASP A 98 -20.64 -11.67 -6.19
CA ASP A 98 -19.59 -11.79 -7.21
C ASP A 98 -18.30 -11.15 -6.69
N ILE A 99 -17.55 -11.94 -5.91
CA ILE A 99 -16.29 -11.51 -5.32
C ILE A 99 -15.24 -11.11 -6.35
N PHE A 100 -15.34 -11.60 -7.60
CA PHE A 100 -14.38 -11.29 -8.66
C PHE A 100 -14.64 -9.91 -9.23
N ALA A 101 -15.89 -9.58 -9.56
CA ALA A 101 -16.24 -8.23 -9.97
C ALA A 101 -16.03 -7.21 -8.85
N ALA A 102 -16.39 -7.57 -7.61
CA ALA A 102 -16.24 -6.70 -6.45
C ALA A 102 -14.76 -6.41 -6.15
N SER A 103 -13.91 -7.43 -6.20
CA SER A 103 -12.46 -7.26 -6.03
C SER A 103 -11.84 -6.44 -7.16
N PHE A 104 -12.27 -6.64 -8.41
CA PHE A 104 -11.77 -5.84 -9.53
C PHE A 104 -12.06 -4.34 -9.35
N TYR A 105 -13.28 -4.00 -8.95
CA TYR A 105 -13.68 -2.62 -8.66
C TYR A 105 -12.74 -1.97 -7.61
N LEU A 106 -12.47 -2.68 -6.51
CA LEU A 106 -11.61 -2.20 -5.43
C LEU A 106 -10.13 -2.14 -5.81
N LEU A 107 -9.58 -3.16 -6.49
CA LEU A 107 -8.16 -3.24 -6.87
C LEU A 107 -7.79 -2.24 -7.96
N SER A 108 -8.67 -2.06 -8.94
CA SER A 108 -8.47 -1.08 -10.02
C SER A 108 -8.62 0.37 -9.55
N ARG A 109 -9.07 0.57 -8.30
CA ARG A 109 -9.46 1.88 -7.76
C ARG A 109 -10.47 2.58 -8.67
N TYR A 110 -11.46 1.82 -9.15
CA TYR A 110 -12.42 2.28 -10.16
C TYR A 110 -13.08 3.62 -9.81
N GLU A 111 -13.42 3.81 -8.54
CA GLU A 111 -13.99 5.06 -7.99
C GLU A 111 -13.08 6.30 -8.16
N GLU A 112 -11.76 6.13 -8.21
CA GLU A 112 -10.80 7.23 -8.37
C GLU A 112 -10.67 7.69 -9.84
N TYR A 113 -11.22 6.93 -10.79
CA TYR A 113 -11.32 7.34 -12.19
C TYR A 113 -12.63 8.08 -12.50
N LEU A 114 -13.61 7.98 -11.60
CA LEU A 114 -14.86 8.74 -11.67
C LEU A 114 -14.67 10.14 -11.08
N PRO A 115 -15.56 11.10 -11.39
CA PRO A 115 -15.53 12.42 -10.74
C PRO A 115 -15.62 12.29 -9.21
N HIS A 116 -14.64 12.83 -8.49
CA HIS A 116 -14.52 12.74 -7.04
C HIS A 116 -13.94 14.02 -6.43
N VAL A 117 -14.10 14.16 -5.11
CA VAL A 117 -13.52 15.26 -4.34
C VAL A 117 -12.11 14.88 -3.90
N ASN A 118 -11.18 15.79 -4.12
CA ASN A 118 -9.81 15.70 -3.65
C ASN A 118 -9.56 16.69 -2.52
N ASP A 119 -8.58 16.40 -1.68
CA ASP A 119 -8.05 17.40 -0.74
C ASP A 119 -7.08 18.39 -1.41
N ASP A 120 -6.56 19.33 -0.61
CA ASP A 120 -5.62 20.38 -1.04
C ASP A 120 -4.34 19.86 -1.71
N TYR A 121 -3.99 18.58 -1.50
CA TYR A 121 -2.82 17.94 -2.10
C TYR A 121 -3.17 17.09 -3.32
N GLY A 122 -4.45 17.04 -3.72
CA GLY A 122 -4.94 16.24 -4.84
C GLY A 122 -5.09 14.76 -4.49
N ARG A 123 -5.40 14.43 -3.22
CA ARG A 123 -5.53 13.05 -2.75
C ARG A 123 -6.99 12.66 -2.65
N PHE A 124 -7.28 11.42 -3.09
CA PHE A 124 -8.58 10.80 -2.88
C PHE A 124 -8.87 10.63 -1.39
N LEU A 125 -10.04 11.11 -0.96
CA LEU A 125 -10.47 11.10 0.44
C LEU A 125 -11.06 9.73 0.82
N ALA A 126 -10.69 9.23 2.00
CA ALA A 126 -11.28 7.99 2.54
C ALA A 126 -12.81 8.09 2.63
N SER A 127 -13.35 9.24 3.03
CA SER A 127 -14.79 9.50 3.15
C SER A 127 -15.55 9.35 1.83
N GLU A 128 -14.87 9.51 0.69
CA GLU A 128 -15.48 9.31 -0.62
C GLU A 128 -15.54 7.85 -1.04
N SER A 129 -14.75 6.99 -0.41
CA SER A 129 -14.68 5.58 -0.78
C SER A 129 -15.95 4.81 -0.46
N LEU A 130 -16.29 3.85 -1.31
CA LEU A 130 -17.34 2.85 -1.03
C LEU A 130 -17.11 2.16 0.33
N ALA A 131 -15.84 1.88 0.64
CA ALA A 131 -15.41 1.20 1.85
C ALA A 131 -15.69 2.00 3.13
N TYR A 132 -15.46 3.31 3.13
CA TYR A 132 -15.80 4.17 4.26
C TYR A 132 -17.31 4.34 4.37
N LYS A 133 -17.98 4.68 3.25
CA LYS A 133 -19.44 4.90 3.21
C LYS A 133 -20.24 3.68 3.69
N SER A 134 -19.71 2.48 3.45
CA SER A 134 -20.36 1.21 3.80
C SER A 134 -19.76 0.52 5.05
N GLY A 135 -18.80 1.17 5.72
CA GLY A 135 -18.26 0.71 7.01
C GLY A 135 -17.37 -0.54 6.96
N PHE A 136 -16.64 -0.78 5.87
CA PHE A 136 -15.68 -1.89 5.76
C PHE A 136 -14.23 -1.44 5.48
N LEU A 137 -13.93 -0.15 5.66
CA LEU A 137 -12.59 0.41 5.40
C LEU A 137 -11.47 -0.33 6.15
N GLU A 138 -11.75 -0.80 7.37
CA GLU A 138 -10.79 -1.50 8.21
C GLU A 138 -10.80 -3.02 8.07
N GLU A 139 -11.36 -3.57 6.98
CA GLU A 139 -11.33 -5.01 6.68
C GLU A 139 -10.52 -5.30 5.43
N PRO A 140 -9.63 -6.31 5.43
CA PRO A 140 -8.98 -6.80 4.21
C PRO A 140 -9.98 -7.65 3.41
N ILE A 141 -11.05 -6.99 2.95
CA ILE A 141 -12.29 -7.62 2.49
C ILE A 141 -12.07 -8.59 1.32
N ILE A 142 -11.14 -8.27 0.41
CA ILE A 142 -10.78 -9.13 -0.72
C ILE A 142 -10.10 -10.42 -0.23
N ASP A 143 -9.22 -10.32 0.76
CA ASP A 143 -8.56 -11.48 1.35
C ASP A 143 -9.57 -12.36 2.10
N ILE A 144 -10.53 -11.76 2.80
CA ILE A 144 -11.65 -12.48 3.45
C ILE A 144 -12.49 -13.22 2.39
N TRP A 145 -12.87 -12.55 1.29
CA TRP A 145 -13.62 -13.16 0.20
C TRP A 145 -12.88 -14.32 -0.47
N ALA A 146 -11.58 -14.18 -0.67
CA ALA A 146 -10.75 -15.26 -1.18
C ALA A 146 -10.81 -16.50 -0.26
N TYR A 147 -10.78 -16.32 1.05
CA TYR A 147 -10.93 -17.43 2.00
C TYR A 147 -12.33 -18.02 2.04
N LYS A 148 -13.38 -17.22 1.81
CA LYS A 148 -14.74 -17.76 1.60
C LYS A 148 -14.80 -18.61 0.32
N LEU A 149 -14.15 -18.20 -0.77
CA LEU A 149 -13.98 -19.05 -1.97
C LEU A 149 -13.18 -20.33 -1.68
N LYS A 150 -12.07 -20.22 -0.93
CA LYS A 150 -11.27 -21.39 -0.50
C LYS A 150 -12.13 -22.40 0.25
N ALA A 151 -13.01 -21.96 1.15
CA ALA A 151 -13.91 -22.84 1.90
C ALA A 151 -14.89 -23.60 0.97
N VAL A 152 -15.48 -22.90 -0.02
CA VAL A 152 -16.35 -23.52 -1.03
C VAL A 152 -15.58 -24.54 -1.88
N LEU A 153 -14.38 -24.19 -2.32
CA LEU A 153 -13.50 -25.09 -3.09
C LEU A 153 -13.11 -26.32 -2.27
N GLN A 154 -12.69 -26.15 -1.01
CA GLN A 154 -12.28 -27.27 -0.14
C GLN A 154 -13.44 -28.22 0.12
N LYS A 155 -14.66 -27.70 0.31
CA LYS A 155 -15.85 -28.54 0.51
C LYS A 155 -16.14 -29.43 -0.71
N ARG A 156 -15.85 -28.93 -1.92
CA ARG A 156 -16.05 -29.69 -3.16
C ARG A 156 -14.90 -30.61 -3.51
N PHE A 157 -13.67 -30.18 -3.23
CA PHE A 157 -12.43 -30.86 -3.57
C PHE A 157 -11.63 -31.11 -2.27
N PRO A 158 -12.10 -32.02 -1.39
CA PRO A 158 -11.54 -32.19 -0.05
C PRO A 158 -10.07 -32.64 -0.05
N GLU A 159 -9.65 -33.37 -1.10
CA GLU A 159 -8.29 -33.87 -1.26
C GLU A 159 -7.29 -32.79 -1.72
N TYR A 160 -7.76 -31.62 -2.17
CA TYR A 160 -6.85 -30.56 -2.62
C TYR A 160 -6.22 -29.85 -1.42
N GLN A 161 -4.90 -29.75 -1.42
CA GLN A 161 -4.14 -29.01 -0.41
C GLN A 161 -3.78 -27.63 -0.95
N PHE A 162 -4.33 -26.59 -0.33
CA PHE A 162 -3.96 -25.21 -0.61
C PHE A 162 -2.61 -24.89 0.05
N SER A 163 -1.82 -24.02 -0.59
CA SER A 163 -0.63 -23.50 0.07
C SER A 163 -1.03 -22.59 1.23
N GLU A 164 -0.27 -22.68 2.32
CA GLU A 164 -0.45 -21.80 3.47
C GLU A 164 0.39 -20.54 3.29
N ARG A 165 -0.23 -19.40 3.54
CA ARG A 165 0.47 -18.13 3.70
C ARG A 165 0.79 -17.94 5.18
N LYS A 166 1.82 -17.15 5.44
CA LYS A 166 2.15 -16.69 6.78
C LYS A 166 2.03 -15.17 6.80
N TYR A 167 1.46 -14.67 7.89
CA TYR A 167 1.50 -13.26 8.22
C TYR A 167 2.93 -12.72 8.11
N ASN A 168 3.07 -11.54 7.51
CA ASN A 168 4.37 -10.87 7.40
C ASN A 168 4.20 -9.36 7.60
N VAL A 169 5.29 -8.69 7.94
CA VAL A 169 5.34 -7.23 8.08
C VAL A 169 6.35 -6.65 7.11
N VAL A 170 6.00 -5.53 6.48
CA VAL A 170 6.90 -4.75 5.62
C VAL A 170 6.92 -3.29 6.11
N PRO A 171 7.80 -2.95 7.07
CA PRO A 171 7.86 -1.59 7.58
C PRO A 171 8.42 -0.63 6.54
N VAL A 172 7.71 0.48 6.36
CA VAL A 172 8.11 1.59 5.50
C VAL A 172 8.52 2.77 6.36
N ILE A 173 9.76 3.24 6.17
CA ILE A 173 10.29 4.45 6.79
C ILE A 173 10.35 5.55 5.74
N ASP A 174 9.54 6.58 5.92
CA ASP A 174 9.45 7.72 5.00
C ASP A 174 10.34 8.86 5.51
N VAL A 175 11.33 9.27 4.72
CA VAL A 175 12.34 10.28 5.10
C VAL A 175 12.17 11.53 4.23
N PRO A 176 11.21 12.43 4.56
CA PRO A 176 11.06 13.70 3.86
C PRO A 176 12.20 14.66 4.15
N SER A 177 12.89 14.50 5.28
CA SER A 177 14.09 15.25 5.62
C SER A 177 14.95 14.45 6.57
N ALA A 178 16.21 14.21 6.23
CA ALA A 178 17.09 13.39 7.06
C ALA A 178 17.45 14.05 8.41
N TYR A 179 17.51 15.38 8.44
CA TYR A 179 17.86 16.16 9.62
C TYR A 179 16.94 17.36 9.79
N LYS A 180 16.54 17.63 11.03
CA LYS A 180 15.71 18.79 11.39
C LYS A 180 16.50 20.09 11.27
N TYR A 181 17.77 20.08 11.63
CA TYR A 181 18.65 21.26 11.67
C TYR A 181 19.96 21.07 10.88
N LEU A 182 20.60 19.91 10.99
CA LEU A 182 21.90 19.66 10.35
C LEU A 182 21.80 19.61 8.81
N GLN A 183 22.94 19.80 8.15
CA GLN A 183 23.11 19.70 6.68
C GLN A 183 22.25 20.68 5.85
N ARG A 184 21.60 21.65 6.49
CA ARG A 184 20.88 22.74 5.81
C ARG A 184 21.86 23.81 5.33
N GLY A 185 21.51 24.48 4.23
CA GLY A 185 22.31 25.60 3.71
C GLY A 185 22.33 26.79 4.69
N LEU A 186 23.40 27.57 4.68
CA LEU A 186 23.65 28.67 5.63
C LEU A 186 22.47 29.63 5.78
N LEU A 187 21.88 30.07 4.66
CA LEU A 187 20.72 30.95 4.64
C LEU A 187 19.49 30.35 5.36
N ARG A 188 19.24 29.04 5.20
CA ARG A 188 18.14 28.34 5.87
C ARG A 188 18.40 28.19 7.37
N THR A 189 19.66 27.98 7.75
CA THR A 189 20.06 27.86 9.15
C THR A 189 19.88 29.19 9.88
N LEU A 190 20.40 30.28 9.31
CA LEU A 190 20.24 31.63 9.86
C LEU A 190 18.78 32.06 9.89
N GLY A 191 18.06 31.91 8.77
CA GLY A 191 16.62 32.22 8.69
C GLY A 191 15.78 31.41 9.69
N GLY A 192 16.18 30.17 9.96
CA GLY A 192 15.57 29.34 11.00
C GLY A 192 15.80 29.89 12.41
N LEU A 193 17.04 30.28 12.75
CA LEU A 193 17.37 30.89 14.05
C LEU A 193 16.58 32.20 14.26
N PHE A 194 16.60 33.11 13.28
CA PHE A 194 15.85 34.36 13.35
C PHE A 194 14.33 34.13 13.42
N GLY A 195 13.82 33.21 12.60
CA GLY A 195 12.40 32.85 12.60
C GLY A 195 11.93 32.27 13.93
N ASP A 196 12.76 31.45 14.59
CA ASP A 196 12.43 30.88 15.90
C ASP A 196 12.35 31.99 16.97
N ILE A 197 13.24 33.00 16.93
CA ILE A 197 13.18 34.17 17.83
C ILE A 197 11.95 35.03 17.55
N LEU A 198 11.73 35.42 16.29
CA LEU A 198 10.61 36.31 15.90
C LEU A 198 9.25 35.69 16.22
N ARG A 199 9.13 34.37 16.16
CA ARG A 199 7.92 33.61 16.50
C ARG A 199 7.87 33.18 17.97
N LEU A 200 8.79 33.66 18.81
CA LEU A 200 8.88 33.37 20.24
C LEU A 200 9.01 31.86 20.57
N LYS A 201 9.58 31.06 19.66
CA LYS A 201 9.81 29.62 19.81
C LYS A 201 11.15 29.33 20.49
N PHE A 202 11.36 29.86 21.70
CA PHE A 202 12.64 29.78 22.41
C PHE A 202 13.15 28.36 22.65
N ARG A 203 12.25 27.39 22.94
CA ARG A 203 12.62 25.97 23.06
C ARG A 203 13.21 25.43 21.75
N GLN A 204 12.61 25.78 20.62
CA GLN A 204 13.08 25.37 19.30
C GLN A 204 14.41 26.04 18.95
N PHE A 205 14.55 27.33 19.26
CA PHE A 205 15.80 28.08 19.10
C PHE A 205 16.95 27.42 19.88
N TYR A 206 16.74 27.11 21.16
CA TYR A 206 17.75 26.45 21.99
C TYR A 206 18.12 25.07 21.45
N GLN A 207 17.13 24.22 21.13
CA GLN A 207 17.38 22.90 20.54
C GLN A 207 18.18 23.01 19.23
N ARG A 208 17.82 23.95 18.35
CA ARG A 208 18.55 24.21 17.11
C ARG A 208 19.99 24.60 17.39
N LEU A 209 20.23 25.54 18.29
CA LEU A 209 21.57 25.99 18.63
C LEU A 209 22.42 24.86 19.25
N SER A 210 21.86 24.11 20.20
CA SER A 210 22.54 22.96 20.81
C SER A 210 22.91 21.89 19.79
N VAL A 211 22.05 21.61 18.81
CA VAL A 211 22.34 20.66 17.73
C VAL A 211 23.44 21.20 16.80
N LEU A 212 23.37 22.48 16.40
CA LEU A 212 24.36 23.08 15.51
C LEU A 212 25.75 23.21 16.15
N LEU A 213 25.81 23.40 17.48
CA LEU A 213 27.06 23.43 18.25
C LEU A 213 27.56 22.04 18.66
N GLY A 214 26.81 20.97 18.36
CA GLY A 214 27.19 19.60 18.66
C GLY A 214 26.95 19.15 20.11
N PHE A 215 26.25 19.94 20.92
CA PHE A 215 25.87 19.57 22.28
C PHE A 215 24.69 18.59 22.35
N GLN A 216 23.90 18.49 21.28
CA GLN A 216 22.76 17.58 21.17
C GLN A 216 22.72 16.90 19.80
N LYS A 217 22.22 15.66 19.77
CA LYS A 217 21.94 14.95 18.52
C LYS A 217 20.75 15.58 17.78
N ASP A 218 20.79 15.64 16.44
CA ASP A 218 19.64 16.09 15.67
C ASP A 218 18.42 15.17 15.92
N PRO A 219 17.22 15.70 16.25
CA PRO A 219 16.06 14.88 16.57
C PRO A 219 15.67 13.88 15.47
N PHE A 220 15.90 14.23 14.20
CA PHE A 220 15.52 13.37 13.06
C PHE A 220 16.57 12.30 12.76
N ASP A 221 17.73 12.35 13.41
CA ASP A 221 18.77 11.34 13.31
C ASP A 221 18.42 10.14 14.19
N ILE A 222 17.56 9.27 13.66
CA ILE A 222 17.09 8.02 14.30
C ILE A 222 17.79 6.77 13.76
N TYR A 223 18.75 6.95 12.86
CA TYR A 223 19.25 5.92 11.96
C TYR A 223 20.00 4.78 12.66
N ASN A 224 20.78 5.08 13.69
CA ASN A 224 21.41 4.04 14.52
C ASN A 224 20.37 3.16 15.21
N TRP A 225 19.28 3.77 15.72
CA TRP A 225 18.19 3.02 16.32
C TRP A 225 17.48 2.15 15.28
N LEU A 226 17.22 2.70 14.09
CA LEU A 226 16.58 1.98 12.99
C LEU A 226 17.41 0.77 12.54
N ILE A 227 18.72 0.94 12.33
CA ILE A 227 19.65 -0.16 11.98
C ILE A 227 19.64 -1.24 13.08
N ASN A 228 19.66 -0.84 14.35
CA ASN A 228 19.63 -1.78 15.47
C ASN A 228 18.31 -2.55 15.54
N ARG A 229 17.18 -1.98 15.08
CA ARG A 229 15.90 -2.71 14.95
C ARG A 229 15.86 -3.61 13.71
N GLN A 230 16.41 -3.16 12.59
CA GLN A 230 16.54 -3.99 11.39
C GLN A 230 17.37 -5.26 11.67
N LYS A 231 18.42 -5.16 12.49
CA LYS A 231 19.27 -6.31 12.86
C LYS A 231 18.57 -7.35 13.72
N THR A 232 17.44 -7.02 14.35
CA THR A 232 16.69 -7.96 15.22
C THR A 232 15.59 -8.72 14.48
N VAL A 233 15.39 -8.46 13.18
CA VAL A 233 14.35 -9.10 12.36
C VAL A 233 14.92 -9.61 11.04
N GLU A 234 14.35 -10.67 10.49
CA GLU A 234 14.82 -11.26 9.23
C GLU A 234 14.36 -10.48 7.99
N PHE A 235 13.13 -9.94 8.02
CA PHE A 235 12.58 -9.14 6.92
C PHE A 235 13.23 -7.75 6.86
N LYS A 236 13.26 -7.17 5.67
CA LYS A 236 13.90 -5.87 5.42
C LYS A 236 12.89 -4.72 5.49
N PHE A 237 13.29 -3.63 6.13
CA PHE A 237 12.60 -2.35 6.08
C PHE A 237 12.84 -1.71 4.72
N TYR A 238 11.86 -0.93 4.25
CA TYR A 238 12.03 -0.03 3.12
C TYR A 238 12.20 1.39 3.63
N VAL A 239 13.29 2.06 3.27
CA VAL A 239 13.58 3.44 3.67
C VAL A 239 13.57 4.33 2.43
N PHE A 240 12.59 5.24 2.36
CA PHE A 240 12.38 6.13 1.22
C PHE A 240 12.98 7.51 1.49
N PHE A 241 14.01 7.88 0.74
CA PHE A 241 14.67 9.17 0.90
C PHE A 241 14.16 10.20 -0.11
N LEU A 242 13.79 11.39 0.38
CA LEU A 242 13.51 12.53 -0.46
C LEU A 242 14.80 13.19 -0.90
N ILE A 243 15.13 13.06 -2.18
CA ILE A 243 16.34 13.65 -2.78
C ILE A 243 16.05 14.68 -3.86
N GLY A 244 14.76 14.97 -4.11
CA GLY A 244 14.30 15.97 -5.06
C GLY A 244 14.79 17.38 -4.76
N ALA A 245 14.56 18.29 -5.71
CA ALA A 245 14.91 19.69 -5.53
C ALA A 245 14.07 20.36 -4.44
N TYR A 246 14.67 21.30 -3.72
CA TYR A 246 13.96 22.10 -2.73
C TYR A 246 12.82 22.89 -3.40
N SER A 247 11.62 22.82 -2.82
CA SER A 247 10.42 23.50 -3.31
C SER A 247 9.56 24.04 -2.16
N THR A 248 8.40 24.61 -2.51
CA THR A 248 7.36 24.99 -1.55
C THR A 248 6.81 23.78 -0.79
N TYR A 249 6.70 22.63 -1.46
CA TYR A 249 6.16 21.38 -0.92
C TYR A 249 7.22 20.51 -0.23
N ASP A 250 8.45 20.52 -0.76
CA ASP A 250 9.52 19.60 -0.36
C ASP A 250 10.74 20.37 0.17
N LYS A 251 11.00 20.22 1.47
CA LYS A 251 12.03 21.01 2.19
C LYS A 251 13.23 20.17 2.63
N ASN A 252 13.64 19.22 1.80
CA ASN A 252 14.69 18.24 2.08
C ASN A 252 16.12 18.85 2.09
N ILE A 253 17.10 17.96 2.19
CA ILE A 253 18.53 18.25 2.13
C ILE A 253 19.03 17.92 0.73
N SER A 254 19.98 18.72 0.22
CA SER A 254 20.59 18.49 -1.08
C SER A 254 21.38 17.17 -1.10
N ILE A 255 21.15 16.35 -2.13
CA ILE A 255 21.86 15.09 -2.35
C ILE A 255 23.38 15.26 -2.58
N ASN A 256 23.85 16.48 -2.83
CA ASN A 256 25.28 16.78 -2.99
C ASN A 256 26.05 16.79 -1.66
N LYS A 257 25.38 16.65 -0.52
CA LYS A 257 26.01 16.61 0.80
C LYS A 257 26.60 15.23 1.09
N LYS A 258 27.91 15.17 1.33
CA LYS A 258 28.64 13.92 1.62
C LYS A 258 28.02 13.13 2.78
N ASP A 259 27.59 13.82 3.85
CA ASP A 259 26.99 13.17 5.02
C ASP A 259 25.62 12.56 4.70
N PHE A 260 24.85 13.16 3.76
CA PHE A 260 23.58 12.59 3.33
C PHE A 260 23.79 11.37 2.43
N ILE A 261 24.76 11.43 1.51
CA ILE A 261 25.19 10.28 0.70
C ILE A 261 25.66 9.13 1.61
N SER A 262 26.51 9.43 2.60
CA SER A 262 27.02 8.44 3.56
C SER A 262 25.91 7.81 4.37
N LEU A 263 24.91 8.60 4.77
CA LEU A 263 23.73 8.10 5.47
C LEU A 263 22.93 7.12 4.61
N ILE A 264 22.61 7.49 3.36
CA ILE A 264 21.84 6.63 2.45
C ILE A 264 22.58 5.30 2.25
N LYS A 265 23.90 5.34 2.03
CA LYS A 265 24.73 4.13 1.89
C LYS A 265 24.73 3.28 3.15
N SER A 266 24.96 3.88 4.31
CA SER A 266 24.97 3.17 5.59
C SER A 266 23.63 2.50 5.92
N ILE A 267 22.51 3.11 5.53
CA ILE A 267 21.19 2.48 5.67
C ILE A 267 21.00 1.37 4.64
N GLY A 268 21.49 1.56 3.41
CA GLY A 268 21.43 0.57 2.33
C GLY A 268 22.19 -0.73 2.62
N ASP A 269 23.19 -0.70 3.49
CA ASP A 269 23.88 -1.91 3.97
C ASP A 269 22.95 -2.84 4.77
N TYR A 270 21.84 -2.33 5.31
CA TYR A 270 20.94 -3.07 6.18
C TYR A 270 19.49 -3.13 5.69
N CYS A 271 19.01 -2.11 5.00
CA CYS A 271 17.61 -1.94 4.58
C CYS A 271 17.50 -1.78 3.06
N ASN A 272 16.30 -1.96 2.52
CA ASN A 272 16.01 -1.63 1.12
C ASN A 272 15.88 -0.11 0.98
N ILE A 273 16.60 0.48 0.02
CA ILE A 273 16.50 1.91 -0.28
C ILE A 273 15.47 2.13 -1.38
N GLY A 274 14.55 3.07 -1.14
CA GLY A 274 13.57 3.53 -2.12
C GLY A 274 13.66 5.04 -2.34
N LEU A 275 13.06 5.50 -3.45
CA LEU A 275 12.96 6.92 -3.76
C LEU A 275 11.66 7.47 -3.16
N LYS A 276 11.76 8.50 -2.32
CA LYS A 276 10.59 9.35 -2.07
C LYS A 276 10.49 10.35 -3.22
N ALA A 277 9.60 10.12 -4.18
CA ALA A 277 9.41 11.02 -5.31
C ALA A 277 8.92 12.38 -4.79
N SER A 278 9.55 13.47 -5.23
CA SER A 278 9.10 14.82 -4.87
C SER A 278 7.70 15.12 -5.40
N TYR A 279 7.01 16.10 -4.83
CA TYR A 279 5.67 16.49 -5.24
C TYR A 279 5.58 16.78 -6.74
N PHE A 280 6.59 17.42 -7.32
CA PHE A 280 6.62 17.71 -8.76
C PHE A 280 6.97 16.49 -9.62
N ALA A 281 7.76 15.54 -9.11
CA ALA A 281 8.08 14.30 -9.81
C ALA A 281 6.85 13.40 -10.04
N ILE A 282 5.80 13.56 -9.25
CA ILE A 282 4.56 12.77 -9.37
C ILE A 282 3.90 13.00 -10.74
N ASP A 283 3.87 14.26 -11.18
CA ASP A 283 3.18 14.69 -12.40
C ASP A 283 4.16 14.91 -13.58
N ASP A 284 5.48 14.82 -13.36
CA ASP A 284 6.52 15.03 -14.38
C ASP A 284 7.55 13.88 -14.40
N VAL A 285 7.45 13.03 -15.42
CA VAL A 285 8.34 11.87 -15.63
C VAL A 285 9.81 12.29 -15.82
N SER A 286 10.09 13.48 -16.36
CA SER A 286 11.46 13.96 -16.54
C SER A 286 12.11 14.30 -15.21
N VAL A 287 11.34 14.89 -14.28
CA VAL A 287 11.79 15.14 -12.90
C VAL A 287 11.99 13.82 -12.16
N LEU A 288 11.02 12.89 -12.26
CA LEU A 288 11.14 11.56 -11.63
C LEU A 288 12.36 10.79 -12.16
N LYS A 289 12.62 10.84 -13.47
CA LYS A 289 13.80 10.23 -14.09
C LYS A 289 15.09 10.79 -13.53
N LYS A 290 15.19 12.11 -13.38
CA LYS A 290 16.36 12.76 -12.78
C LYS A 290 16.55 12.35 -11.33
N GLU A 291 15.47 12.30 -10.54
CA GLU A 291 15.52 11.84 -9.15
C GLU A 291 15.95 10.37 -9.06
N LYS A 292 15.38 9.49 -9.88
CA LYS A 292 15.78 8.09 -10.00
C LYS A 292 17.28 7.97 -10.27
N GLN A 293 17.78 8.60 -11.34
CA GLN A 293 19.20 8.54 -11.72
C GLN A 293 20.14 9.04 -10.62
N ASN A 294 19.76 10.11 -9.91
CA ASN A 294 20.53 10.62 -8.79
C ASN A 294 20.62 9.61 -7.65
N LEU A 295 19.50 8.96 -7.28
CA LEU A 295 19.52 7.95 -6.22
C LEU A 295 20.34 6.72 -6.63
N GLU A 296 20.18 6.25 -7.86
CA GLU A 296 20.94 5.12 -8.41
C GLU A 296 22.45 5.41 -8.42
N SER A 297 22.86 6.65 -8.73
CA SER A 297 24.28 7.04 -8.66
C SER A 297 24.85 7.02 -7.23
N VAL A 298 23.99 7.18 -6.22
CA VAL A 298 24.38 7.15 -4.81
C VAL A 298 24.47 5.72 -4.30
N THR A 299 23.52 4.87 -4.65
CA THR A 299 23.43 3.49 -4.18
C THR A 299 24.25 2.51 -5.02
N ASN A 300 24.52 2.84 -6.29
CA ASN A 300 25.07 1.94 -7.33
C ASN A 300 24.16 0.73 -7.65
N PHE A 301 22.86 0.84 -7.40
CA PHE A 301 21.87 -0.17 -7.72
C PHE A 301 20.70 0.44 -8.47
N ASN A 302 20.05 -0.35 -9.33
CA ASN A 302 18.80 0.05 -9.98
C ASN A 302 17.72 0.32 -8.93
N LEU A 303 16.94 1.37 -9.12
CA LEU A 303 15.86 1.75 -8.22
C LEU A 303 14.70 0.76 -8.33
N LEU A 304 14.41 0.06 -7.23
CA LEU A 304 13.36 -0.97 -7.20
C LEU A 304 12.03 -0.51 -6.62
N ALA A 305 12.01 0.59 -5.86
CA ALA A 305 10.82 1.03 -5.13
C ALA A 305 10.68 2.56 -5.09
N VAL A 306 9.44 3.02 -5.22
CA VAL A 306 9.08 4.43 -5.08
C VAL A 306 7.95 4.61 -4.05
N ARG A 307 7.94 5.78 -3.41
CA ARG A 307 6.82 6.28 -2.63
C ARG A 307 6.64 7.76 -2.92
N ASN A 308 5.43 8.22 -3.18
CA ASN A 308 5.20 9.62 -3.52
C ASN A 308 5.15 10.51 -2.28
N SER A 309 5.60 11.75 -2.44
CA SER A 309 5.43 12.78 -1.40
C SER A 309 3.95 13.04 -1.12
N HIS A 310 3.65 13.31 0.15
CA HIS A 310 2.29 13.54 0.68
C HIS A 310 1.31 12.38 0.49
N ALA A 311 1.78 11.18 0.11
CA ALA A 311 0.94 10.04 -0.28
C ALA A 311 -0.03 10.35 -1.44
N LYS A 312 0.34 11.30 -2.32
CA LYS A 312 -0.43 11.65 -3.50
C LYS A 312 -0.28 10.59 -4.58
N ILE A 313 -1.40 10.12 -5.10
CA ILE A 313 -1.48 9.24 -6.27
C ILE A 313 -2.41 9.91 -7.25
N ASN A 314 -1.85 10.48 -8.30
CA ASN A 314 -2.63 10.99 -9.42
C ASN A 314 -2.80 9.85 -10.42
N LEU A 315 -3.82 9.01 -10.23
CA LEU A 315 -4.10 7.90 -11.14
C LEU A 315 -4.60 8.43 -12.49
N PRO A 316 -4.19 7.82 -13.62
CA PRO A 316 -3.18 6.75 -13.75
C PRO A 316 -1.74 7.29 -13.88
N PHE A 317 -1.56 8.60 -14.02
CA PHE A 317 -0.29 9.24 -14.41
C PHE A 317 0.90 8.86 -13.53
N ALA A 318 0.76 8.95 -12.21
CA ALA A 318 1.85 8.64 -11.29
C ALA A 318 2.37 7.20 -11.44
N TYR A 319 1.48 6.25 -11.71
CA TYR A 319 1.82 4.85 -11.89
C TYR A 319 2.33 4.54 -13.29
N ARG A 320 1.81 5.21 -14.33
CA ARG A 320 2.40 5.17 -15.67
C ARG A 320 3.85 5.67 -15.66
N ASN A 321 4.14 6.75 -14.94
CA ASN A 321 5.50 7.27 -14.80
C ASN A 321 6.45 6.23 -14.15
N ALA A 322 5.97 5.51 -13.13
CA ALA A 322 6.75 4.43 -12.51
C ALA A 322 6.97 3.25 -13.46
N VAL A 323 5.96 2.87 -14.25
CA VAL A 323 6.06 1.81 -15.28
C VAL A 323 7.04 2.21 -16.39
N GLU A 324 6.94 3.44 -16.92
CA GLU A 324 7.82 3.95 -17.97
C GLU A 324 9.28 3.94 -17.55
N LEU A 325 9.54 4.29 -16.28
CA LEU A 325 10.87 4.27 -15.71
C LEU A 325 11.26 2.90 -15.15
N GLU A 326 10.50 1.83 -15.40
CA GLU A 326 10.80 0.47 -14.93
C GLU A 326 11.06 0.38 -13.42
N ILE A 327 10.31 1.14 -12.61
CA ILE A 327 10.32 1.02 -11.16
C ILE A 327 9.26 -0.03 -10.78
N PRO A 328 9.66 -1.23 -10.33
CA PRO A 328 8.73 -2.36 -10.21
C PRO A 328 7.79 -2.29 -9.01
N ASN A 329 8.07 -1.47 -7.98
CA ASN A 329 7.27 -1.44 -6.76
C ASN A 329 6.84 -0.01 -6.35
N ASP A 330 5.56 0.16 -6.03
CA ASP A 330 5.00 1.35 -5.39
C ASP A 330 4.58 1.03 -3.95
N TYR A 331 4.88 1.96 -3.03
CA TYR A 331 4.48 1.89 -1.62
C TYR A 331 3.62 3.10 -1.22
N THR A 332 2.87 3.67 -2.16
CA THR A 332 2.10 4.92 -1.95
C THR A 332 0.62 4.65 -1.66
N MET A 333 0.06 3.50 -2.01
CA MET A 333 -1.39 3.28 -1.91
C MET A 333 -1.85 3.03 -0.47
N GLY A 334 -2.41 4.07 0.14
CA GLY A 334 -3.09 4.03 1.44
C GLY A 334 -3.78 5.36 1.71
N TYR A 335 -4.36 5.51 2.90
CA TYR A 335 -4.98 6.77 3.33
C TYR A 335 -4.05 7.56 4.23
N PHE A 336 -3.98 8.87 4.02
CA PHE A 336 -3.06 9.72 4.76
C PHE A 336 -3.44 9.87 6.25
N ASN A 337 -4.74 9.98 6.53
CA ASN A 337 -5.31 10.29 7.84
C ASN A 337 -6.19 9.17 8.41
N GLU A 338 -6.35 8.05 7.69
CA GLU A 338 -7.16 6.92 8.14
C GLU A 338 -6.37 5.62 8.12
N ILE A 339 -6.74 4.72 9.01
CA ILE A 339 -6.20 3.36 9.08
C ILE A 339 -7.21 2.45 8.37
N GLY A 340 -6.73 1.64 7.44
CA GLY A 340 -7.60 0.79 6.64
C GLY A 340 -7.00 0.32 5.32
N PHE A 341 -7.82 -0.34 4.51
CA PHE A 341 -7.41 -1.00 3.27
C PHE A 341 -7.95 -0.22 2.07
N ARG A 342 -7.15 0.72 1.54
CA ARG A 342 -7.57 1.57 0.40
C ARG A 342 -8.02 0.74 -0.79
N ALA A 343 -7.29 -0.31 -1.16
CA ALA A 343 -7.68 -1.24 -2.23
C ALA A 343 -8.49 -2.46 -1.74
N GLY A 344 -8.98 -2.46 -0.50
CA GLY A 344 -9.72 -3.58 0.08
C GLY A 344 -8.88 -4.84 0.33
N THR A 345 -7.56 -4.78 0.19
CA THR A 345 -6.65 -5.92 0.39
C THR A 345 -5.40 -5.52 1.16
N CYS A 346 -4.83 -6.50 1.85
CA CYS A 346 -3.50 -6.46 2.46
C CYS A 346 -2.43 -7.21 1.64
N THR A 347 -2.80 -7.72 0.47
CA THR A 347 -1.94 -8.50 -0.40
C THR A 347 -1.46 -7.63 -1.57
N PRO A 348 -0.14 -7.55 -1.84
CA PRO A 348 0.37 -6.82 -2.99
C PRO A 348 -0.28 -7.27 -4.30
N PHE A 349 -0.54 -6.31 -5.18
CA PHE A 349 -1.25 -6.54 -6.44
C PHE A 349 -0.64 -5.74 -7.57
N LEU A 350 -0.92 -6.12 -8.81
CA LEU A 350 -0.40 -5.39 -9.97
C LEU A 350 -1.31 -4.22 -10.32
N PHE A 351 -0.74 -3.10 -10.72
CA PHE A 351 -1.51 -1.97 -11.22
C PHE A 351 -2.24 -2.36 -12.51
N TYR A 352 -3.56 -2.22 -12.50
CA TYR A 352 -4.41 -2.32 -13.69
C TYR A 352 -4.72 -0.92 -14.21
N ASP A 353 -4.23 -0.62 -15.40
CA ASP A 353 -4.50 0.64 -16.07
C ASP A 353 -5.88 0.56 -16.74
N LEU A 354 -6.88 1.22 -16.13
CA LEU A 354 -8.27 1.14 -16.58
C LEU A 354 -8.47 1.77 -17.95
N ASP A 355 -7.81 2.89 -18.27
CA ASP A 355 -8.00 3.55 -19.57
C ASP A 355 -7.50 2.66 -20.72
N TYR A 356 -6.44 1.88 -20.47
CA TYR A 356 -5.82 1.00 -21.46
C TYR A 356 -6.25 -0.47 -21.34
N GLU A 357 -7.10 -0.81 -20.37
CA GLU A 357 -7.57 -2.17 -20.09
C GLU A 357 -6.43 -3.21 -20.00
N VAL A 358 -5.34 -2.83 -19.32
CA VAL A 358 -4.11 -3.64 -19.26
C VAL A 358 -3.55 -3.74 -17.85
N GLN A 359 -3.13 -4.95 -17.50
CA GLN A 359 -2.31 -5.17 -16.30
C GLN A 359 -0.86 -4.78 -16.61
N THR A 360 -0.31 -3.86 -15.81
CA THR A 360 1.08 -3.41 -15.91
C THR A 360 2.01 -4.28 -15.02
N PRO A 361 3.35 -4.20 -15.19
CA PRO A 361 4.28 -4.89 -14.31
C PRO A 361 4.50 -4.20 -12.95
N LEU A 362 3.96 -3.00 -12.72
CA LEU A 362 4.09 -2.28 -11.45
C LEU A 362 3.31 -3.00 -10.35
N GLN A 363 4.01 -3.41 -9.30
CA GLN A 363 3.39 -3.99 -8.11
C GLN A 363 3.13 -2.92 -7.06
N ILE A 364 1.87 -2.79 -6.66
CA ILE A 364 1.42 -1.93 -5.58
C ILE A 364 1.50 -2.73 -4.28
N HIS A 365 2.23 -2.18 -3.30
CA HIS A 365 2.27 -2.64 -1.92
C HIS A 365 1.45 -1.67 -1.08
N PRO A 366 0.15 -1.95 -0.86
CA PRO A 366 -0.69 -1.04 -0.11
C PRO A 366 -0.17 -0.89 1.32
N TYR A 367 -0.21 0.33 1.85
CA TYR A 367 0.02 0.57 3.27
C TYR A 367 -1.32 0.77 3.98
N HIS A 368 -1.37 0.34 5.24
CA HIS A 368 -2.64 0.24 5.97
C HIS A 368 -2.71 1.20 7.15
N MET A 369 -1.57 1.63 7.65
CA MET A 369 -1.44 2.58 8.74
C MET A 369 -0.25 3.47 8.46
N MET A 370 -0.42 4.76 8.72
CA MET A 370 0.66 5.74 8.77
C MET A 370 0.65 6.41 10.14
N ASP A 371 1.83 6.76 10.63
CA ASP A 371 2.01 7.41 11.93
C ASP A 371 1.02 8.56 12.23
N PHE A 372 0.77 9.45 11.28
CA PHE A 372 -0.14 10.58 11.45
C PHE A 372 -1.57 10.14 11.79
N ALA A 373 -2.05 9.03 11.22
CA ALA A 373 -3.38 8.51 11.50
C ALA A 373 -3.53 7.97 12.93
N MET A 374 -2.42 7.68 13.64
CA MET A 374 -2.42 7.27 15.04
C MET A 374 -2.55 8.45 16.01
N LEU A 375 -2.32 9.69 15.57
CA LEU A 375 -2.44 10.88 16.42
C LEU A 375 -3.90 11.17 16.83
N LYS A 376 -4.89 10.55 16.18
CA LYS A 376 -6.31 10.66 16.59
C LYS A 376 -6.61 10.00 17.94
N TYR A 377 -5.71 9.15 18.44
CA TYR A 377 -5.83 8.52 19.75
C TYR A 377 -4.98 9.28 20.76
N GLU A 378 -5.59 9.76 21.84
CA GLU A 378 -4.91 10.56 22.84
C GLU A 378 -3.88 9.73 23.63
N SER A 379 -4.31 8.59 24.19
CA SER A 379 -3.45 7.79 25.07
C SER A 379 -2.60 6.78 24.30
N GLN A 380 -1.44 6.42 24.86
CA GLN A 380 -0.60 5.34 24.32
C GLN A 380 -1.23 3.96 24.47
N LEU A 381 -2.12 3.79 25.45
CA LEU A 381 -2.86 2.54 25.63
C LEU A 381 -3.84 2.32 24.48
N ASP A 382 -4.62 3.34 24.14
CA ASP A 382 -5.60 3.27 23.04
C ASP A 382 -4.90 3.02 21.69
N LYS A 383 -3.76 3.69 21.45
CA LYS A 383 -2.94 3.43 20.26
C LYS A 383 -2.50 1.97 20.17
N LYS A 384 -2.04 1.38 21.28
CA LYS A 384 -1.59 -0.03 21.32
C LYS A 384 -2.75 -0.99 21.12
N GLU A 385 -3.86 -0.80 21.83
CA GLU A 385 -5.03 -1.67 21.74
C GLU A 385 -5.60 -1.66 20.31
N TYR A 386 -5.78 -0.47 19.73
CA TYR A 386 -6.28 -0.34 18.37
C TYR A 386 -5.34 -1.01 17.37
N LEU A 387 -4.04 -0.77 17.48
CA LEU A 387 -3.03 -1.35 16.60
C LEU A 387 -3.01 -2.89 16.69
N GLN A 388 -3.09 -3.46 17.89
CA GLN A 388 -3.17 -4.90 18.08
C GLN A 388 -4.42 -5.50 17.43
N ARG A 389 -5.59 -4.89 17.67
CA ARG A 389 -6.85 -5.32 17.03
C ARG A 389 -6.77 -5.25 15.51
N PHE A 390 -6.16 -4.19 14.97
CA PHE A 390 -6.00 -4.04 13.52
C PHE A 390 -5.05 -5.08 12.93
N ILE A 391 -3.92 -5.36 13.59
CA ILE A 391 -2.98 -6.42 13.20
C ILE A 391 -3.68 -7.79 13.21
N SER A 392 -4.52 -8.08 14.22
CA SER A 392 -5.26 -9.35 14.29
C SER A 392 -6.13 -9.58 13.05
N LYS A 393 -6.75 -8.53 12.48
CA LYS A 393 -7.54 -8.65 11.23
C LYS A 393 -6.69 -9.12 10.06
N ILE A 394 -5.44 -8.66 9.97
CA ILE A 394 -4.49 -9.07 8.91
C ILE A 394 -3.94 -10.48 9.17
N LYS A 395 -3.70 -10.83 10.44
CA LYS A 395 -3.26 -12.19 10.83
C LYS A 395 -4.30 -13.26 10.48
N ILE A 396 -5.59 -12.97 10.66
CA ILE A 396 -6.68 -13.91 10.32
C ILE A 396 -6.61 -14.34 8.84
N VAL A 397 -6.22 -13.42 7.95
CA VAL A 397 -6.06 -13.70 6.51
C VAL A 397 -4.63 -14.05 6.10
N GLN A 398 -3.71 -14.24 7.06
CA GLN A 398 -2.28 -14.48 6.84
C GLN A 398 -1.68 -13.48 5.82
N GLY A 399 -2.09 -12.23 5.96
CA GLY A 399 -1.78 -11.13 5.05
C GLY A 399 -0.43 -10.45 5.32
N THR A 400 -0.15 -9.40 4.55
CA THR A 400 1.05 -8.57 4.77
C THR A 400 0.66 -7.25 5.40
N PHE A 401 1.17 -6.95 6.60
CA PHE A 401 0.99 -5.64 7.20
C PHE A 401 2.12 -4.69 6.79
N CYS A 402 1.77 -3.66 6.03
CA CYS A 402 2.67 -2.58 5.64
C CYS A 402 2.34 -1.28 6.41
N PRO A 403 3.04 -0.96 7.50
CA PRO A 403 2.91 0.30 8.21
C PRO A 403 3.95 1.33 7.74
N VAL A 404 3.57 2.60 7.76
CA VAL A 404 4.43 3.73 7.39
C VAL A 404 4.74 4.59 8.61
N PHE A 405 6.01 4.83 8.87
CA PHE A 405 6.48 5.79 9.85
C PHE A 405 7.42 6.79 9.19
N HIS A 406 7.28 8.06 9.51
CA HIS A 406 8.28 9.05 9.18
C HIS A 406 9.46 8.95 10.15
N ASN A 407 10.66 9.31 9.68
CA ASN A 407 11.82 9.35 10.58
C ASN A 407 11.62 10.29 11.77
N TYR A 408 10.88 11.39 11.57
CA TYR A 408 10.59 12.34 12.64
C TYR A 408 9.56 11.83 13.66
N SER A 409 8.65 10.94 13.29
CA SER A 409 7.72 10.33 14.26
C SER A 409 8.43 9.29 15.14
N LEU A 410 9.53 8.72 14.63
CA LEU A 410 10.41 7.86 15.41
C LEU A 410 11.48 8.65 16.18
N ALA A 411 11.42 9.99 16.21
CA ALA A 411 12.30 10.81 17.03
C ALA A 411 11.95 10.74 18.52
N ASP A 412 10.70 10.40 18.86
CA ASP A 412 10.19 10.33 20.23
C ASP A 412 10.18 11.71 20.93
N ASP A 413 9.70 12.75 20.22
CA ASP A 413 9.65 14.14 20.68
C ASP A 413 8.25 14.74 20.48
N GLY A 414 7.69 15.35 21.53
CA GLY A 414 6.39 16.02 21.48
C GLY A 414 5.22 15.07 21.21
N GLU A 415 4.41 15.36 20.20
CA GLU A 415 3.25 14.54 19.81
C GLU A 415 3.62 13.11 19.36
N TRP A 416 4.90 12.89 19.06
CA TRP A 416 5.44 11.61 18.57
C TRP A 416 5.96 10.70 19.69
N GLU A 417 5.75 11.08 20.95
CA GLU A 417 6.17 10.30 22.11
C GLU A 417 5.54 8.89 22.10
N GLY A 418 6.39 7.87 22.33
CA GLY A 418 6.07 6.45 22.35
C GLY A 418 5.76 5.81 21.00
N PHE A 419 5.93 6.49 19.86
CA PHE A 419 5.80 5.88 18.54
C PHE A 419 6.84 4.78 18.27
N LYS A 420 8.02 4.85 18.91
CA LYS A 420 8.99 3.75 18.91
C LYS A 420 8.43 2.48 19.55
N GLU A 421 7.57 2.61 20.57
CA GLU A 421 6.93 1.45 21.20
C GLU A 421 5.93 0.80 20.27
N LEU A 422 5.14 1.61 19.55
CA LEU A 422 4.22 1.12 18.51
C LEU A 422 4.99 0.39 17.40
N PHE A 423 6.10 0.97 16.93
CA PHE A 423 6.96 0.33 15.94
C PHE A 423 7.50 -1.02 16.44
N ASN A 424 7.98 -1.10 17.69
CA ASN A 424 8.48 -2.36 18.25
C ASN A 424 7.36 -3.40 18.44
N LEU A 425 6.14 -2.98 18.80
CA LEU A 425 4.97 -3.86 18.90
C LEU A 425 4.66 -4.50 17.54
N ILE A 426 4.75 -3.72 16.46
CA ILE A 426 4.57 -4.20 15.10
C ILE A 426 5.62 -5.24 14.74
N LEU A 427 6.90 -4.98 15.02
CA LEU A 427 7.97 -5.93 14.69
C LEU A 427 7.79 -7.27 15.42
N LYS A 428 7.44 -7.22 16.71
CA LYS A 428 7.18 -8.43 17.52
C LYS A 428 5.97 -9.22 17.07
N SER A 429 5.02 -8.58 16.39
CA SER A 429 3.80 -9.25 15.94
C SER A 429 4.04 -10.38 14.95
N VAL A 430 5.22 -10.49 14.35
CA VAL A 430 5.57 -11.61 13.45
C VAL A 430 5.89 -12.90 14.23
N ASP A 431 6.35 -12.78 15.47
CA ASP A 431 6.73 -13.90 16.33
C ASP A 431 5.55 -14.41 17.19
N ASP A 432 4.51 -13.59 17.32
CA ASP A 432 3.24 -13.88 18.03
C ASP A 432 2.22 -14.56 17.11
#